data_AF-K1SH19-F1
#
_entry.id   AF-K1SH19-F1
#
_cell.length_a   1.000
_cell.length_b   1.000
_cell.length_c   1.000
_cell.angle_alpha   90.00
_cell.angle_beta   90.00
_cell.angle_gamma   90.00
#
_symmetry.space_group_name_H-M   'P 1'
#
loop_
_entity.id
_entity.type
_entity.pdbx_description
1 polymer ?
#
loop_
_entity_poly.entity_id
_entity_poly.type
_entity_poly.pdbx_seq_one_letter_code
_entity_poly.pdbx_strand_id
1 'polypeptide(L)'
;MALAFVLILVSYATAEYRVGTNQKLAKELYVAGSGDYLGMTWGIAKEFFPSIPEIKGWTRFGEYYAPQGAMIDGQYYEAKYLAIDPNFSQFMGYKCRGCAPDHLLSDAHQAMVSESFAKKAFGNANPIGRTIQCGKLQLKVVGIMEDFDREDLLNPYDIFVSMKLIEAEA
;
A
#
# COMPACT_ATOMS: atom_id res chain seq x y z
N MET A 1 -22.72 -16.80 -29.13
CA MET A 1 -21.34 -16.25 -29.01
C MET A 1 -21.31 -14.72 -28.84
N ALA A 2 -22.16 -13.93 -29.52
CA ALA A 2 -22.20 -12.47 -29.34
C ALA A 2 -22.60 -11.98 -27.93
N LEU A 3 -23.53 -12.66 -27.25
CA LEU A 3 -23.99 -12.26 -25.90
C LEU A 3 -22.87 -12.28 -24.85
N ALA A 4 -21.97 -13.28 -24.90
CA ALA A 4 -20.84 -13.38 -23.98
C ALA A 4 -19.87 -12.20 -24.16
N PHE A 5 -19.65 -11.76 -25.40
CA PHE A 5 -18.80 -10.61 -25.69
C PHE A 5 -19.42 -9.31 -25.16
N VAL A 6 -20.72 -9.11 -25.33
CA VAL A 6 -21.44 -7.94 -24.77
C VAL A 6 -21.37 -7.94 -23.24
N LEU A 7 -21.56 -9.09 -22.60
CA LEU A 7 -21.46 -9.19 -21.14
C LEU A 7 -20.05 -8.86 -20.62
N ILE A 8 -19.00 -9.30 -21.31
CA ILE A 8 -17.61 -8.96 -20.95
C ILE A 8 -17.38 -7.46 -21.11
N LEU A 9 -17.82 -6.84 -22.21
CA LEU A 9 -17.66 -5.41 -22.43
C LEU A 9 -18.41 -4.56 -21.41
N VAL A 10 -19.65 -4.93 -21.09
CA VAL A 10 -20.43 -4.24 -20.05
C VAL A 10 -19.75 -4.41 -18.70
N SER A 11 -19.31 -5.62 -18.34
CA SER A 11 -18.59 -5.87 -17.09
C SER A 11 -17.31 -5.06 -17.00
N TYR A 12 -16.54 -4.97 -18.09
CA TYR A 12 -15.32 -4.19 -18.16
C TYR A 12 -15.60 -2.68 -18.02
N ALA A 13 -16.54 -2.15 -18.80
CA ALA A 13 -16.93 -0.75 -18.72
C ALA A 13 -17.45 -0.37 -17.33
N THR A 14 -18.22 -1.25 -16.68
CA THR A 14 -18.66 -1.01 -15.30
C THR A 14 -17.51 -1.07 -14.29
N ALA A 15 -16.51 -1.92 -14.51
CA ALA A 15 -15.34 -1.99 -13.62
C ALA A 15 -14.52 -0.71 -13.73
N GLU A 16 -14.16 -0.29 -14.96
CA GLU A 16 -13.42 0.95 -15.23
C GLU A 16 -14.13 2.19 -14.69
N TYR A 17 -15.46 2.27 -14.85
CA TYR A 17 -16.23 3.40 -14.34
C TYR A 17 -16.24 3.46 -12.79
N ARG A 18 -16.13 2.33 -12.11
CA ARG A 18 -16.24 2.25 -10.65
C ARG A 18 -14.94 2.47 -9.91
N VAL A 19 -13.79 2.42 -10.59
CA VAL A 19 -12.48 2.69 -9.97
C VAL A 19 -12.52 4.05 -9.24
N GLY A 20 -12.21 4.04 -7.94
CA GLY A 20 -12.20 5.21 -7.08
C GLY A 20 -13.57 5.76 -6.68
N THR A 21 -14.68 5.20 -7.16
CA THR A 21 -16.03 5.71 -6.84
C THR A 21 -16.46 5.45 -5.40
N ASN A 22 -15.88 4.44 -4.75
CA ASN A 22 -16.12 4.13 -3.34
C ASN A 22 -15.30 4.99 -2.37
N GLN A 23 -14.33 5.77 -2.87
CA GLN A 23 -13.56 6.66 -2.04
C GLN A 23 -14.38 7.92 -1.72
N LYS A 24 -14.80 8.06 -0.45
CA LYS A 24 -15.65 9.17 0.01
C LYS A 24 -15.06 10.54 -0.29
N LEU A 25 -13.73 10.63 -0.30
CA LEU A 25 -12.98 11.84 -0.58
C LEU A 25 -12.47 11.94 -2.03
N ALA A 26 -12.98 11.14 -2.97
CA ALA A 26 -12.46 11.09 -4.34
C ALA A 26 -12.39 12.45 -5.06
N LYS A 27 -13.27 13.39 -4.70
CA LYS A 27 -13.28 14.77 -5.26
C LYS A 27 -12.30 15.72 -4.58
N GLU A 28 -11.76 15.33 -3.44
CA GLU A 28 -10.89 16.12 -2.56
C GLU A 28 -9.49 15.51 -2.43
N LEU A 29 -9.28 14.32 -2.99
CA LEU A 29 -7.99 13.66 -3.09
C LEU A 29 -7.29 14.09 -4.37
N TYR A 30 -6.06 14.57 -4.20
CA TYR A 30 -5.20 15.01 -5.29
C TYR A 30 -3.85 14.32 -5.18
N VAL A 31 -3.25 14.00 -6.32
CA VAL A 31 -1.87 13.54 -6.41
C VAL A 31 -1.03 14.71 -6.91
N ALA A 32 -0.04 15.12 -6.12
CA ALA A 32 0.90 16.14 -6.55
C ALA A 32 1.84 15.57 -7.63
N GLY A 33 2.07 16.33 -8.69
CA GLY A 33 2.83 15.89 -9.86
C GLY A 33 3.25 17.07 -10.75
N SER A 34 3.90 16.76 -11.87
CA SER A 34 4.37 17.75 -12.83
C SER A 34 4.16 17.26 -14.26
N GLY A 35 3.36 17.99 -15.05
CA GLY A 35 3.01 17.62 -16.42
C GLY A 35 2.31 16.26 -16.45
N ASP A 36 2.88 15.32 -17.20
CA ASP A 36 2.36 13.94 -17.33
C ASP A 36 2.85 12.99 -16.21
N TYR A 37 3.65 13.49 -15.25
CA TYR A 37 4.18 12.68 -14.16
C TYR A 37 3.35 12.87 -12.89
N LEU A 38 2.86 11.76 -12.36
CA LEU A 38 2.28 11.68 -11.02
C LEU A 38 3.41 11.45 -10.01
N GLY A 39 3.48 12.27 -8.97
CA GLY A 39 4.48 12.18 -7.91
C GLY A 39 5.47 13.33 -7.87
N MET A 40 6.11 13.47 -6.71
CA MET A 40 7.19 14.42 -6.44
C MET A 40 8.31 13.70 -5.67
N THR A 41 9.44 14.35 -5.42
CA THR A 41 10.48 13.80 -4.54
C THR A 41 9.95 13.61 -3.12
N TRP A 42 10.43 12.57 -2.42
CA TRP A 42 9.87 12.11 -1.14
C TRP A 42 9.81 13.21 -0.06
N GLY A 43 10.76 14.15 -0.05
CA GLY A 43 10.84 15.22 0.95
C GLY A 43 9.86 16.37 0.77
N ILE A 44 9.34 16.62 -0.44
CA ILE A 44 8.59 17.85 -0.75
C ILE A 44 7.31 17.95 0.07
N ALA A 45 6.53 16.87 0.16
CA ALA A 45 5.28 16.89 0.92
C ALA A 45 5.53 17.24 2.39
N LYS A 46 6.62 16.71 2.98
CA LYS A 46 6.99 16.95 4.38
C LYS A 46 7.42 18.40 4.64
N GLU A 47 8.15 19.01 3.71
CA GLU A 47 8.68 20.37 3.87
C GLU A 47 7.70 21.46 3.46
N PHE A 48 6.95 21.24 2.38
CA PHE A 48 6.18 22.29 1.71
C PHE A 48 4.70 22.27 2.09
N PHE A 49 4.06 21.10 2.17
CA PHE A 49 2.61 21.03 2.38
C PHE A 49 2.15 21.63 3.73
N PRO A 50 2.92 21.56 4.83
CA PRO A 50 2.55 22.26 6.07
C PRO A 50 2.42 23.79 5.91
N SER A 51 3.01 24.38 4.87
CA SER A 51 2.90 25.82 4.59
C SER A 51 1.68 26.22 3.76
N ILE A 52 0.88 25.25 3.27
CA ILE A 52 -0.32 25.49 2.44
C ILE A 52 -1.59 25.21 3.27
N PRO A 53 -2.32 26.23 3.76
CA PRO A 53 -3.47 26.07 4.65
C PRO A 53 -4.65 25.26 4.07
N GLU A 54 -4.76 25.20 2.75
CA GLU A 54 -5.80 24.46 2.02
C GLU A 54 -5.60 22.95 2.11
N ILE A 55 -4.36 22.46 2.29
CA ILE A 55 -4.07 21.03 2.42
C ILE A 55 -4.47 20.56 3.83
N LYS A 56 -5.52 19.73 3.90
CA LYS A 56 -6.04 19.21 5.19
C LYS A 56 -5.30 17.98 5.71
N GLY A 57 -4.58 17.30 4.84
CA GLY A 57 -3.78 16.14 5.18
C GLY A 57 -3.05 15.64 3.95
N TRP A 58 -2.01 14.84 4.17
CA TRP A 58 -1.26 14.20 3.11
C TRP A 58 -0.68 12.88 3.60
N THR A 59 -0.40 12.00 2.64
CA THR A 59 0.32 10.74 2.84
C THR A 59 1.15 10.50 1.59
N ARG A 60 2.26 9.79 1.72
CA ARG A 60 3.05 9.30 0.59
C ARG A 60 2.85 7.80 0.42
N PHE A 61 2.97 7.37 -0.82
CA PHE A 61 3.16 5.97 -1.17
C PHE A 61 4.03 5.87 -2.41
N GLY A 62 4.66 4.72 -2.61
CA GLY A 62 5.53 4.48 -3.75
C GLY A 62 5.90 3.02 -3.88
N GLU A 63 6.04 2.54 -5.12
CA GLU A 63 6.51 1.18 -5.35
C GLU A 63 7.91 1.02 -4.77
N TYR A 64 8.07 0.01 -3.91
CA TYR A 64 9.38 -0.37 -3.41
C TYR A 64 9.87 -1.55 -4.24
N TYR A 65 10.85 -1.32 -5.10
CA TYR A 65 11.40 -2.41 -5.91
C TYR A 65 12.35 -3.26 -5.07
N ALA A 66 11.83 -4.37 -4.57
CA ALA A 66 12.62 -5.42 -3.96
C ALA A 66 12.99 -6.48 -5.03
N PRO A 67 14.26 -6.52 -5.52
CA PRO A 67 14.66 -7.51 -6.53
C PRO A 67 14.60 -8.95 -6.02
N GLN A 68 14.60 -9.14 -4.70
CA GLN A 68 14.36 -10.43 -4.06
C GLN A 68 12.93 -10.45 -3.50
N GLY A 69 12.18 -11.51 -3.77
CA GLY A 69 10.91 -11.77 -3.09
C GLY A 69 11.06 -11.94 -1.57
N ALA A 70 9.96 -12.22 -0.88
CA ALA A 70 9.93 -12.41 0.55
C ALA A 70 10.36 -13.84 0.93
N MET A 71 11.29 -13.95 1.88
CA MET A 71 11.67 -15.20 2.54
C MET A 71 11.02 -15.27 3.92
N ILE A 72 10.24 -16.30 4.17
CA ILE A 72 9.51 -16.51 5.43
C ILE A 72 9.71 -17.98 5.82
N ASP A 73 10.30 -18.23 6.99
CA ASP A 73 10.62 -19.57 7.49
C ASP A 73 11.40 -20.45 6.49
N GLY A 74 12.28 -19.84 5.70
CA GLY A 74 13.06 -20.53 4.66
C GLY A 74 12.31 -20.80 3.36
N GLN A 75 11.05 -20.40 3.24
CA GLN A 75 10.26 -20.49 2.02
C GLN A 75 10.24 -19.15 1.26
N TYR A 76 10.32 -19.24 -0.07
CA TYR A 76 10.29 -18.09 -0.96
C TYR A 76 8.86 -17.75 -1.40
N TYR A 77 8.54 -16.47 -1.39
CA TYR A 77 7.29 -15.90 -1.89
C TYR A 77 7.58 -14.72 -2.81
N GLU A 78 7.08 -14.79 -4.04
CA GLU A 78 6.92 -13.59 -4.85
C GLU A 78 5.90 -12.66 -4.18
N ALA A 79 6.29 -11.39 -4.02
CA ALA A 79 5.53 -10.37 -3.31
C ALA A 79 5.76 -9.00 -3.94
N LYS A 80 4.69 -8.21 -4.06
CA LYS A 80 4.76 -6.80 -4.45
C LYS A 80 4.84 -5.91 -3.21
N TYR A 81 5.75 -4.96 -3.23
CA TYR A 81 5.99 -4.08 -2.09
C TYR A 81 5.53 -2.64 -2.39
N LEU A 82 4.88 -2.04 -1.39
CA LEU A 82 4.51 -0.63 -1.42
C LEU A 82 5.08 0.05 -0.18
N ALA A 83 5.91 1.08 -0.36
CA ALA A 83 6.28 1.94 0.75
C ALA A 83 5.16 2.93 1.02
N ILE A 84 4.80 3.10 2.28
CA ILE A 84 3.72 4.00 2.71
C ILE A 84 4.11 4.78 3.97
N ASP A 85 3.53 5.96 4.13
CA ASP A 85 3.57 6.67 5.42
C ASP A 85 2.66 5.99 6.47
N PRO A 86 2.94 6.13 7.78
CA PRO A 86 2.14 5.53 8.85
C PRO A 86 0.64 5.85 8.81
N ASN A 87 0.26 7.04 8.33
CA ASN A 87 -1.13 7.49 8.24
C ASN A 87 -1.84 7.05 6.96
N PHE A 88 -1.17 6.36 6.04
CA PHE A 88 -1.70 6.01 4.72
C PHE A 88 -3.02 5.24 4.80
N SER A 89 -3.09 4.19 5.61
CA SER A 89 -4.28 3.36 5.70
C SER A 89 -5.48 4.15 6.21
N GLN A 90 -5.30 4.94 7.26
CA GLN A 90 -6.34 5.84 7.77
C GLN A 90 -6.74 6.89 6.74
N PHE A 91 -5.77 7.47 6.03
CA PHE A 91 -6.00 8.49 5.01
C PHE A 91 -6.80 7.94 3.83
N MET A 92 -6.49 6.71 3.40
CA MET A 92 -7.15 6.03 2.29
C MET A 92 -8.42 5.29 2.71
N GLY A 93 -8.65 5.08 4.00
CA GLY A 93 -9.84 4.40 4.53
C GLY A 93 -9.71 2.88 4.68
N TYR A 94 -8.49 2.34 4.57
CA TYR A 94 -8.20 0.92 4.77
C TYR A 94 -8.21 0.53 6.24
N LYS A 95 -8.89 -0.57 6.55
CA LYS A 95 -8.87 -1.21 7.85
C LYS A 95 -7.56 -1.95 8.06
N CYS A 96 -7.07 -1.85 9.28
CA CYS A 96 -5.88 -2.55 9.71
C CYS A 96 -6.13 -3.23 11.05
N ARG A 97 -5.51 -4.39 11.25
CA ARG A 97 -5.43 -5.08 12.54
C ARG A 97 -3.97 -5.34 12.90
N GLY A 98 -3.61 -5.18 14.16
CA GLY A 98 -2.22 -5.30 14.60
C GLY A 98 -1.92 -4.38 15.78
N CYS A 99 -0.69 -3.87 15.84
CA CYS A 99 -0.34 -2.81 16.78
C CYS A 99 -1.31 -1.62 16.70
N ALA A 100 -1.37 -0.82 17.76
CA ALA A 100 -2.22 0.36 17.80
C ALA A 100 -1.94 1.25 16.56
N PRO A 101 -2.98 1.85 15.94
CA PRO A 101 -2.84 2.55 14.65
C PRO A 101 -1.78 3.65 14.63
N ASP A 102 -1.52 4.28 15.77
CA ASP A 102 -0.50 5.31 16.01
C ASP A 102 0.95 4.77 16.05
N HIS A 103 1.13 3.45 16.09
CA HIS A 103 2.43 2.78 16.14
C HIS A 103 2.78 1.97 14.88
N LEU A 104 1.88 1.89 13.90
CA LEU A 104 2.13 1.19 12.64
C LEU A 104 3.25 1.87 11.84
N LEU A 105 4.21 1.09 11.35
CA LEU A 105 5.34 1.56 10.53
C LEU A 105 6.16 2.69 11.19
N SER A 106 6.22 2.68 12.52
CA SER A 106 6.95 3.67 13.33
C SER A 106 8.46 3.55 13.18
N ASP A 107 8.97 2.39 12.75
CA ASP A 107 10.38 2.10 12.48
C ASP A 107 10.58 1.65 11.00
N ALA A 108 11.78 1.91 10.44
CA ALA A 108 12.12 1.54 9.07
C ALA A 108 12.09 0.03 8.80
N HIS A 109 12.32 -0.80 9.82
CA HIS A 109 12.36 -2.26 9.73
C HIS A 109 11.03 -2.91 10.11
N GLN A 110 9.93 -2.15 10.03
CA GLN A 110 8.58 -2.67 10.20
C GLN A 110 7.89 -2.82 8.85
N ALA A 111 7.03 -3.83 8.76
CA ALA A 111 6.15 -4.03 7.62
C ALA A 111 4.73 -4.38 8.06
N MET A 112 3.79 -4.12 7.17
CA MET A 112 2.46 -4.71 7.21
C MET A 112 2.30 -5.66 6.02
N VAL A 113 1.31 -6.53 6.10
CA VAL A 113 0.98 -7.48 5.01
C VAL A 113 -0.50 -7.38 4.67
N SER A 114 -0.86 -7.70 3.43
CA SER A 114 -2.27 -7.86 3.06
C SER A 114 -2.87 -9.13 3.69
N GLU A 115 -4.20 -9.21 3.80
CA GLU A 115 -4.87 -10.41 4.32
C GLU A 115 -4.61 -11.63 3.45
N SER A 116 -4.66 -11.47 2.13
CA SER A 116 -4.37 -12.53 1.17
C SER A 116 -2.92 -13.00 1.26
N PHE A 117 -1.95 -12.09 1.39
CA PHE A 117 -0.55 -12.48 1.55
C PHE A 117 -0.30 -13.16 2.90
N ALA A 118 -0.89 -12.63 4.00
CA ALA A 118 -0.82 -13.25 5.32
C ALA A 118 -1.29 -14.71 5.28
N LYS A 119 -2.43 -14.97 4.64
CA LYS A 119 -2.98 -16.33 4.48
C LYS A 119 -2.08 -17.22 3.62
N LYS A 120 -1.54 -16.69 2.52
CA LYS A 120 -0.65 -17.41 1.61
C LYS A 120 0.67 -17.81 2.28
N ALA A 121 1.27 -16.89 3.03
CA ALA A 121 2.62 -17.06 3.57
C ALA A 121 2.67 -17.64 4.99
N PHE A 122 1.65 -17.37 5.81
CA PHE A 122 1.61 -17.82 7.22
C PHE A 122 0.49 -18.83 7.50
N GLY A 123 -0.38 -19.11 6.52
CA GLY A 123 -1.51 -20.03 6.70
C GLY A 123 -2.46 -19.55 7.79
N ASN A 124 -2.63 -20.37 8.84
CA ASN A 124 -3.43 -20.03 10.01
C ASN A 124 -2.61 -19.40 11.15
N ALA A 125 -1.29 -19.29 11.01
CA ALA A 125 -0.45 -18.67 12.02
C ALA A 125 -0.62 -17.14 12.00
N ASN A 126 -0.54 -16.51 13.17
CA ASN A 126 -0.56 -15.05 13.25
C ASN A 126 0.75 -14.49 12.68
N PRO A 127 0.71 -13.66 11.62
CA PRO A 127 1.93 -13.08 11.04
C PRO A 127 2.52 -11.98 11.94
N ILE A 128 1.73 -11.35 12.81
CA ILE A 128 2.20 -10.24 13.65
C ILE A 128 3.30 -10.73 14.60
N GLY A 129 4.41 -9.99 14.61
CA GLY A 129 5.62 -10.31 15.37
C GLY A 129 6.59 -11.23 14.65
N ARG A 130 6.21 -11.82 13.50
CA ARG A 130 7.09 -12.61 12.65
C ARG A 130 7.99 -11.70 11.81
N THR A 131 9.07 -12.28 11.29
CA THR A 131 10.03 -11.59 10.44
C THR A 131 9.88 -12.07 9.00
N ILE A 132 9.84 -11.11 8.08
CA ILE A 132 9.98 -11.32 6.64
C ILE A 132 11.39 -10.89 6.27
N GLN A 133 12.13 -11.76 5.57
CA GLN A 133 13.45 -11.42 5.04
C GLN A 133 13.34 -11.04 3.56
N CYS A 134 13.88 -9.89 3.20
CA CYS A 134 13.95 -9.40 1.83
C CYS A 134 15.41 -9.05 1.50
N GLY A 135 16.13 -9.99 0.89
CA GLY A 135 17.58 -9.86 0.71
C GLY A 135 18.31 -9.75 2.06
N LYS A 136 18.89 -8.56 2.32
CA LYS A 136 19.58 -8.23 3.58
C LYS A 136 18.65 -7.59 4.62
N LEU A 137 17.46 -7.14 4.20
CA LEU A 137 16.49 -6.50 5.08
C LEU A 137 15.72 -7.55 5.87
N GLN A 138 15.52 -7.27 7.16
CA GLN A 138 14.64 -8.02 8.03
C GLN A 138 13.52 -7.10 8.48
N LEU A 139 12.29 -7.45 8.11
CA LEU A 139 11.11 -6.65 8.36
C LEU A 139 10.23 -7.38 9.37
N LYS A 140 9.98 -6.74 10.52
CA LYS A 140 9.04 -7.27 11.52
C LYS A 140 7.63 -6.91 11.10
N VAL A 141 6.77 -7.91 10.99
CA VAL A 141 5.34 -7.69 10.69
C VAL A 141 4.66 -7.10 11.93
N VAL A 142 4.07 -5.91 11.79
CA VAL A 142 3.39 -5.20 12.88
C VAL A 142 1.88 -5.05 12.66
N GLY A 143 1.41 -5.33 11.45
CA GLY A 143 0.00 -5.23 11.12
C GLY A 143 -0.38 -6.00 9.87
N ILE A 144 -1.68 -6.19 9.73
CA ILE A 144 -2.35 -6.77 8.57
C ILE A 144 -3.34 -5.73 8.07
N MET A 145 -3.23 -5.35 6.81
CA MET A 145 -4.17 -4.46 6.13
C MET A 145 -5.18 -5.29 5.35
N GLU A 146 -6.43 -4.83 5.27
CA GLU A 146 -7.41 -5.45 4.36
C GLU A 146 -6.91 -5.45 2.91
N ASP A 147 -7.39 -6.40 2.11
CA ASP A 147 -7.02 -6.50 0.71
C ASP A 147 -7.61 -5.33 -0.09
N PHE A 148 -6.93 -4.92 -1.16
CA PHE A 148 -7.45 -3.95 -2.11
C PHE A 148 -8.67 -4.51 -2.85
N ASP A 149 -9.72 -3.70 -2.94
CA ASP A 149 -10.91 -4.02 -3.71
C ASP A 149 -10.67 -3.78 -5.21
N ARG A 150 -11.45 -4.43 -6.08
CA ARG A 150 -11.37 -4.22 -7.53
C ARG A 150 -11.69 -2.78 -7.97
N GLU A 151 -12.40 -2.06 -7.12
CA GLU A 151 -12.83 -0.68 -7.36
C GLU A 151 -11.88 0.34 -6.69
N ASP A 152 -10.77 -0.12 -6.08
CA ASP A 152 -9.75 0.76 -5.51
C ASP A 152 -8.91 1.46 -6.58
N LEU A 153 -8.39 2.63 -6.20
CA LEU A 153 -7.50 3.44 -7.04
C LEU A 153 -6.12 2.81 -7.26
N LEU A 154 -5.69 1.95 -6.34
CA LEU A 154 -4.36 1.38 -6.33
C LEU A 154 -4.39 -0.10 -6.73
N ASN A 155 -3.32 -0.52 -7.40
CA ASN A 155 -3.12 -1.94 -7.67
C ASN A 155 -2.93 -2.73 -6.35
N PRO A 156 -3.27 -4.03 -6.32
CA PRO A 156 -2.99 -4.86 -5.16
C PRO A 156 -1.49 -5.00 -4.87
N TYR A 157 -1.13 -4.83 -3.60
CA TYR A 157 0.21 -5.08 -3.05
C TYR A 157 0.14 -6.09 -1.89
N ASP A 158 1.26 -6.77 -1.65
CA ASP A 158 1.35 -7.87 -0.67
C ASP A 158 1.97 -7.42 0.65
N ILE A 159 3.02 -6.60 0.58
CA ILE A 159 3.82 -6.16 1.72
C ILE A 159 3.94 -4.64 1.70
N PHE A 160 3.61 -4.00 2.82
CA PHE A 160 3.72 -2.55 3.00
C PHE A 160 4.88 -2.23 3.90
N VAL A 161 5.87 -1.48 3.40
CA VAL A 161 7.06 -1.10 4.17
C VAL A 161 6.95 0.36 4.60
N SER A 162 7.68 0.73 5.66
CA SER A 162 7.71 2.12 6.11
C SER A 162 8.40 3.00 5.07
N MET A 163 7.83 4.17 4.76
CA MET A 163 8.48 5.19 3.93
C MET A 163 9.87 5.60 4.48
N LYS A 164 10.08 5.45 5.80
CA LYS A 164 11.39 5.67 6.44
C LYS A 164 12.48 4.73 5.93
N LEU A 165 12.11 3.54 5.43
CA LEU A 165 13.06 2.61 4.81
C LEU A 165 13.64 3.21 3.54
N ILE A 166 12.78 3.76 2.68
CA ILE A 166 13.22 4.45 1.45
C ILE A 166 14.06 5.67 1.79
N GLU A 167 13.64 6.47 2.79
CA GLU A 167 14.40 7.64 3.23
C GLU A 167 15.79 7.29 3.79
N ALA A 168 15.97 6.10 4.37
CA ALA A 168 17.25 5.65 4.91
C ALA A 168 18.19 5.09 3.82
N GLU A 169 17.65 4.68 2.67
CA GLU A 169 18.41 4.18 1.52
C GLU A 169 18.80 5.29 0.52
N ALA A 170 18.18 6.48 0.61
CA ALA A 170 18.41 7.64 -0.24
C ALA A 170 19.60 8.51 0.22
#